data_AF-A0AAV1K8T2-F1
#
_entry.id   AF-A0AAV1K8T2-F1
#
_cell.length_a   1.000
_cell.length_b   1.000
_cell.length_c   1.000
_cell.angle_alpha   90.00
_cell.angle_beta   90.00
_cell.angle_gamma   90.00
#
_symmetry.space_group_name_H-M   'P 1'
#
loop_
_entity.id
_entity.type
_entity.pdbx_description
1 polymer ?
#
loop_
_entity_poly.entity_id
_entity_poly.type
_entity_poly.pdbx_seq_one_letter_code
_entity_poly.pdbx_strand_id
1 'polypeptide(L)'
;MVILIFCINLPIFTSILEIAEGVQPRHRFMSAYEQKIEPPDRRWQYLLFAAEPYETIAFKVPSREVEKHDSKFWTHWNKDTKQFFLQFAFKIEPLRMPPPPPKMWENHGIRLPPPPGAQLMGVPPPPPLLPVPPPPPSM
;
A
#
# COMPACT_ATOMS: atom_id res chain seq x y z
N MET A 1 4.34 -1.03 -0.84
CA MET A 1 3.73 0.06 -0.05
C MET A 1 4.57 1.30 -0.23
N VAL A 2 4.04 2.35 -0.88
CA VAL A 2 4.80 3.60 -1.07
C VAL A 2 4.51 4.49 0.14
N ILE A 3 5.53 4.68 0.97
CA ILE A 3 5.50 5.63 2.10
C ILE A 3 6.15 6.91 1.61
N LEU A 4 5.43 8.04 1.71
CA LEU A 4 5.97 9.36 1.42
C LEU A 4 6.24 10.09 2.73
N ILE A 5 7.44 10.62 2.87
CA ILE A 5 7.87 11.45 4.01
C ILE A 5 8.18 12.84 3.46
N PHE A 6 7.46 13.83 3.97
CA PHE A 6 7.68 15.25 3.68
C PHE A 6 8.32 15.90 4.89
N CYS A 7 9.46 16.57 4.69
CA CYS A 7 10.10 17.43 5.68
C CYS A 7 10.13 18.85 5.14
N ILE A 8 9.46 19.76 5.84
CA ILE A 8 9.39 21.17 5.48
C ILE A 8 10.26 21.94 6.46
N ASN A 9 11.34 22.51 5.93
CA ASN A 9 12.21 23.41 6.66
C ASN A 9 11.71 24.84 6.46
N LEU A 10 10.96 25.38 7.43
CA LEU A 10 10.58 26.79 7.42
C LEU A 10 11.77 27.77 7.39
N PRO A 11 12.96 27.47 7.95
CA PRO A 11 14.10 28.38 7.87
C PRO A 11 14.62 28.64 6.45
N ILE A 12 14.33 27.76 5.48
CA ILE A 12 14.70 27.98 4.07
C ILE A 12 13.80 29.08 3.44
N PHE A 13 12.61 29.30 4.01
CA PHE A 13 11.65 30.31 3.55
C PHE A 13 11.77 31.65 4.31
N THR A 14 12.66 31.76 5.30
CA THR A 14 12.81 32.94 6.18
C THR A 14 13.94 33.88 5.74
N SER A 15 14.09 34.19 4.46
CA SER A 15 15.18 35.10 4.08
C SER A 15 15.07 36.48 4.73
N ILE A 16 13.91 36.93 5.27
CA ILE A 16 13.81 38.26 5.91
C ILE A 16 12.83 38.41 7.11
N LEU A 17 12.01 37.44 7.55
CA LEU A 17 11.02 37.74 8.63
C LEU A 17 10.88 36.64 9.70
N GLU A 18 10.93 37.07 10.96
CA GLU A 18 10.70 36.26 12.16
C GLU A 18 9.40 35.45 12.03
N ILE A 19 9.51 34.12 12.21
CA ILE A 19 8.33 33.25 12.34
C ILE A 19 7.56 33.75 13.56
N ALA A 20 6.33 34.24 13.36
CA ALA A 20 5.49 34.68 14.47
C ALA A 20 5.43 33.60 15.55
N GLU A 21 5.71 33.98 16.79
CA GLU A 21 5.75 33.06 17.93
C GLU A 21 4.39 32.37 18.06
N GLY A 22 4.37 31.04 17.92
CA GLY A 22 3.14 30.23 18.04
C GLY A 22 2.59 29.67 16.72
N VAL A 23 3.21 29.97 15.57
CA VAL A 23 2.78 29.39 14.29
C VAL A 23 3.09 27.90 14.23
N GLN A 24 2.05 27.09 14.01
CA GLN A 24 2.16 25.68 13.68
C GLN A 24 1.68 25.45 12.24
N PRO A 25 2.49 24.80 11.39
CA PRO A 25 2.09 24.44 10.04
C PRO A 25 0.88 23.52 10.03
N ARG A 26 -0.03 23.80 9.10
CA ARG A 26 -1.22 22.99 8.81
C ARG A 26 -1.02 22.31 7.46
N HIS A 27 -1.64 21.14 7.31
CA HIS A 27 -1.64 20.41 6.05
C HIS A 27 -3.07 20.04 5.64
N ARG A 28 -3.31 19.95 4.33
CA ARG A 28 -4.60 19.50 3.78
C ARG A 28 -4.39 18.84 2.42
N PHE A 29 -5.15 17.77 2.16
CA PHE A 29 -5.29 17.22 0.80
C PHE A 29 -6.41 17.95 0.07
N MET A 30 -6.12 18.42 -1.14
CA MET A 30 -7.03 19.16 -2.00
C MET A 30 -7.15 18.44 -3.34
N SER A 31 -8.37 18.37 -3.87
CA SER A 31 -8.60 17.77 -5.18
C SER A 31 -8.11 18.68 -6.31
N ALA A 32 -7.74 18.11 -7.46
CA ALA A 32 -7.31 18.90 -8.62
C ALA A 32 -8.40 19.85 -9.15
N TYR A 33 -9.68 19.62 -8.82
CA TYR A 33 -10.80 20.48 -9.21
C TYR A 33 -10.92 21.77 -8.39
N GLU A 34 -10.28 21.84 -7.21
CA GLU A 34 -10.32 23.04 -6.35
C GLU A 34 -9.31 24.11 -6.80
N GLN A 35 -8.23 23.73 -7.48
CA GLN A 35 -7.22 24.65 -8.01
C GLN A 35 -7.69 25.31 -9.31
N LYS A 36 -7.47 26.62 -9.47
CA LYS A 36 -7.87 27.41 -10.66
C LYS A 36 -6.71 27.79 -11.59
N ILE A 37 -5.48 27.35 -11.28
CA ILE A 37 -4.25 27.77 -11.99
C ILE A 37 -3.99 26.89 -13.21
N GLU A 38 -4.03 25.57 -13.03
CA GLU A 38 -3.79 24.59 -14.10
C GLU A 38 -5.10 23.87 -14.47
N PRO A 39 -5.20 23.30 -15.68
CA PRO A 39 -6.32 22.44 -16.05
C PRO A 39 -6.45 21.27 -15.05
N PRO A 40 -7.65 20.99 -14.53
CA PRO A 40 -7.84 19.98 -13.49
C PRO A 40 -7.57 18.57 -14.02
N ASP A 41 -6.51 17.92 -13.54
CA ASP A 41 -6.21 16.52 -13.82
C ASP A 41 -6.57 15.63 -12.63
N ARG A 42 -7.60 14.80 -12.82
CA ARG A 42 -8.14 13.89 -11.80
C ARG A 42 -7.16 12.78 -11.38
N ARG A 43 -6.07 12.56 -12.11
CA ARG A 43 -5.01 11.60 -11.72
C ARG A 43 -4.20 12.07 -10.52
N TRP A 44 -4.31 13.34 -10.16
CA TRP A 44 -3.51 13.97 -9.12
C TRP A 44 -4.38 14.59 -8.04
N GLN A 45 -3.80 14.66 -6.85
CA GLN A 45 -4.25 15.46 -5.72
C GLN A 45 -3.11 16.40 -5.34
N TYR A 46 -3.44 17.44 -4.60
CA TYR A 46 -2.46 18.40 -4.10
C TYR A 46 -2.41 18.30 -2.58
N LEU A 47 -1.21 18.06 -2.06
CA LEU A 47 -0.92 18.13 -0.63
C LEU A 47 -0.45 19.54 -0.31
N LEU A 48 -1.30 20.29 0.37
CA LEU A 48 -1.05 21.68 0.73
C LEU A 48 -0.42 21.75 2.11
N PHE A 49 0.52 22.67 2.26
CA PHE A 49 1.05 23.09 3.55
C PHE A 49 0.88 24.60 3.69
N ALA A 50 0.21 25.01 4.76
CA ALA A 50 -0.02 26.41 5.08
C ALA A 50 0.59 26.70 6.45
N ALA A 51 1.41 27.74 6.55
CA ALA A 51 1.94 28.23 7.81
C ALA A 51 1.86 29.75 7.75
N GLU A 52 0.95 30.41 8.45
CA GLU A 52 0.93 31.88 8.51
C GLU A 52 2.26 32.37 9.13
N PRO A 53 2.99 33.37 8.61
CA PRO A 53 2.70 34.27 7.50
C PRO A 53 3.13 33.77 6.11
N TYR A 54 3.64 32.54 6.00
CA TYR A 54 4.11 31.94 4.76
C TYR A 54 2.99 31.61 3.78
N GLU A 55 3.38 31.66 2.52
CA GLU A 55 2.54 31.24 1.42
C GLU A 55 2.21 29.76 1.51
N THR A 56 1.00 29.40 1.10
CA THR A 56 0.60 28.00 1.04
C THR A 56 1.28 27.33 -0.14
N ILE A 57 2.12 26.34 0.11
CA ILE A 57 2.75 25.53 -0.92
C ILE A 57 1.96 24.24 -1.15
N ALA A 58 2.00 23.70 -2.37
CA ALA A 58 1.30 22.49 -2.72
C ALA A 58 2.23 21.50 -3.43
N PHE A 59 2.17 20.22 -3.04
CA PHE A 59 2.86 19.13 -3.71
C PHE A 59 1.87 18.29 -4.50
N LYS A 60 2.17 18.05 -5.78
CA LYS A 60 1.39 17.15 -6.63
C LYS A 60 1.65 15.70 -6.22
N VAL A 61 0.62 14.99 -5.79
CA VAL A 61 0.67 13.59 -5.35
C VAL A 61 -0.34 12.75 -6.14
N PRO A 62 -0.08 11.46 -6.39
CA PRO A 62 -1.04 10.60 -7.06
C PRO A 62 -2.40 10.59 -6.34
N SER A 63 -3.50 10.63 -7.10
CA SER A 63 -4.86 10.58 -6.54
C SER A 63 -5.20 9.16 -6.06
N ARG A 64 -4.70 8.80 -4.87
CA ARG A 64 -4.96 7.53 -4.19
C ARG A 64 -5.42 7.79 -2.76
N GLU A 65 -6.20 6.86 -2.22
CA GLU A 65 -6.62 6.94 -0.83
C GLU A 65 -5.42 6.83 0.11
N VAL A 66 -5.36 7.71 1.10
CA VAL A 66 -4.34 7.67 2.15
C VAL A 66 -4.78 6.72 3.26
N GLU A 67 -3.85 5.90 3.74
CA GLU A 67 -4.06 5.01 4.87
C GLU A 67 -3.95 5.81 6.17
N LYS A 68 -5.09 6.06 6.84
CA LYS A 68 -5.18 6.86 8.07
C LYS A 68 -4.85 6.08 9.35
N HIS A 69 -4.27 4.89 9.24
CA HIS A 69 -3.88 4.11 10.40
C HIS A 69 -2.66 4.78 11.08
N ASP A 70 -2.68 4.93 12.40
CA ASP A 70 -1.69 5.71 13.17
C ASP A 70 -0.23 5.29 12.89
N SER A 71 0.02 4.02 12.56
CA SER A 71 1.37 3.54 12.24
C SER A 71 1.95 4.09 10.93
N LYS A 72 1.12 4.63 10.05
CA LYS A 72 1.51 5.03 8.69
C LYS A 72 1.19 6.48 8.37
N PHE A 73 0.29 7.11 9.12
CA PHE A 73 -0.02 8.52 9.03
C PHE A 73 0.40 9.23 10.33
N TRP A 74 1.44 10.06 10.26
CA TRP A 74 1.87 10.84 11.43
C TRP A 74 2.44 12.19 11.02
N THR A 75 2.36 13.14 11.95
CA THR A 75 2.95 14.46 11.82
C THR A 75 3.76 14.82 13.04
N HIS A 76 4.88 15.52 12.85
CA HIS A 76 5.70 16.05 13.95
C HIS A 76 6.11 17.48 13.66
N TRP A 77 5.96 18.35 14.66
CA TRP A 77 6.37 19.74 14.59
C TRP A 77 7.52 19.98 15.57
N ASN A 78 8.71 20.20 15.03
CA ASN A 78 9.87 20.60 15.81
C ASN A 78 9.92 22.14 15.86
N LYS A 79 9.62 22.70 17.04
CA LYS A 79 9.60 24.16 17.26
C LYS A 79 10.99 24.79 17.30
N ASP A 80 12.01 24.02 17.67
CA ASP A 80 13.38 24.49 17.84
C ASP A 80 14.06 24.66 16.48
N THR A 81 13.93 23.64 15.61
CA THR A 81 14.47 23.68 14.24
C THR A 81 13.50 24.24 13.21
N LYS A 82 12.26 24.52 13.61
CA LYS A 82 11.16 24.96 12.74
C LYS A 82 10.92 23.98 11.58
N GLN A 83 10.94 22.68 11.88
CA GLN A 83 10.75 21.61 10.91
C GLN A 83 9.40 20.92 11.10
N PHE A 84 8.63 20.84 10.03
CA PHE A 84 7.39 20.06 10.00
C PHE A 84 7.57 18.78 9.22
N PHE A 85 7.31 17.66 9.87
CA PHE A 85 7.33 16.32 9.27
C PHE A 85 5.89 15.84 9.07
N LEU A 86 5.61 15.33 7.87
CA LEU A 86 4.39 14.60 7.56
C LEU A 86 4.77 13.31 6.84
N GLN A 87 4.38 12.18 7.40
CA GLN A 87 4.50 10.89 6.75
C GLN A 87 3.10 10.33 6.50
N PHE A 88 2.90 9.79 5.30
CA PHE A 88 1.70 9.02 4.98
C PHE A 88 2.00 7.91 3.98
N ALA A 89 1.15 6.89 3.96
CA ALA A 89 1.17 5.82 2.97
C ALA A 89 -0.12 5.82 2.16
N PHE A 90 -0.05 5.44 0.89
CA PHE A 90 -1.25 5.15 0.11
C PHE A 90 -1.79 3.76 0.44
N LYS A 91 -3.12 3.64 0.51
CA LYS A 91 -3.78 2.35 0.54
C LYS A 91 -3.41 1.56 -0.71
N ILE A 92 -2.97 0.33 -0.50
CA ILE A 92 -2.79 -0.62 -1.59
C ILE A 92 -4.17 -1.21 -1.85
N GLU A 93 -4.74 -0.95 -3.02
CA GLU A 93 -5.81 -1.81 -3.50
C GLU A 93 -5.21 -3.20 -3.67
N PRO A 94 -5.77 -4.25 -3.03
CA PRO A 94 -5.35 -5.60 -3.34
C PRO A 94 -5.55 -5.75 -4.85
N LEU A 95 -4.47 -6.15 -5.55
CA LEU A 95 -4.55 -6.50 -6.95
C LEU A 95 -5.78 -7.39 -7.10
N ARG A 96 -6.82 -6.88 -7.77
CA ARG A 96 -7.95 -7.70 -8.17
C ARG A 96 -7.38 -8.72 -9.14
N MET A 97 -6.89 -9.84 -8.61
CA MET A 97 -6.57 -10.97 -9.43
C MET A 97 -7.84 -11.26 -10.22
N PRO A 98 -7.77 -11.32 -11.57
CA PRO A 98 -8.91 -11.81 -12.32
C PRO A 98 -9.33 -13.14 -11.69
N PRO A 99 -10.65 -13.42 -11.55
CA PRO A 99 -11.10 -14.70 -11.03
C PRO A 99 -10.33 -15.81 -11.76
N PRO A 100 -9.83 -16.83 -11.04
CA PRO A 100 -9.11 -17.91 -11.69
C PRO A 100 -9.99 -18.42 -12.84
N PRO A 101 -9.41 -18.64 -14.04
CA PRO A 101 -10.18 -19.16 -15.16
C PRO A 101 -10.95 -20.40 -14.68
N PRO A 102 -12.21 -20.59 -15.13
CA PRO A 102 -12.96 -21.78 -14.78
C PRO A 102 -12.09 -22.99 -15.03
N LYS A 103 -11.93 -23.87 -14.03
CA LYS A 103 -11.21 -25.13 -14.20
C LYS A 103 -11.97 -25.98 -15.22
N MET A 104 -11.69 -25.79 -16.51
CA MET A 104 -12.37 -26.50 -17.62
C MET A 104 -12.03 -28.00 -17.66
N TRP A 105 -11.16 -28.49 -16.78
CA TRP A 105 -10.71 -29.89 -16.81
C TRP A 105 -11.55 -30.86 -15.97
N GLU A 106 -12.55 -30.38 -15.21
CA GLU A 106 -13.26 -31.23 -14.24
C GLU A 106 -14.33 -32.14 -14.88
N ASN A 107 -14.74 -31.91 -16.14
CA ASN A 107 -15.96 -32.54 -16.68
C ASN A 107 -15.84 -33.35 -17.99
N HIS A 108 -14.65 -33.62 -18.53
CA HIS A 108 -14.56 -34.54 -19.67
C HIS A 108 -13.54 -35.63 -19.40
N GLY A 109 -14.04 -36.84 -19.14
CA GLY A 109 -13.28 -38.08 -19.02
C GLY A 109 -12.61 -38.51 -20.32
N ILE A 110 -11.80 -37.64 -20.92
CA ILE A 110 -10.94 -37.98 -22.06
C ILE A 110 -9.56 -38.31 -21.49
N ARG A 111 -9.34 -39.62 -21.30
CA ARG A 111 -7.99 -40.17 -21.16
C ARG A 111 -7.24 -39.89 -22.45
N LEU A 112 -6.29 -38.94 -22.41
CA LEU A 112 -5.30 -38.79 -23.45
C LEU A 112 -4.51 -40.11 -23.59
N PRO A 113 -4.28 -40.64 -24.80
CA PRO A 113 -3.39 -41.78 -24.97
C PRO A 113 -1.96 -41.37 -24.57
N PRO A 114 -1.20 -42.25 -23.88
CA PRO A 114 0.15 -41.93 -23.46
C PRO A 114 1.07 -41.72 -24.68
N PRO A 115 2.07 -40.82 -24.59
CA PRO A 115 3.06 -40.62 -25.65
C PRO A 115 3.82 -41.93 -25.93
N PRO A 116 4.13 -42.25 -27.21
CA PRO A 116 4.93 -43.43 -27.53
C PRO A 116 6.37 -43.19 -27.06
N GLY A 117 6.79 -43.91 -26.01
CA GLY A 117 8.21 -43.94 -25.60
C GLY A 117 8.52 -43.92 -24.10
N ALA A 118 7.55 -43.76 -23.20
CA ALA A 118 7.83 -43.83 -21.77
C ALA A 118 7.93 -45.30 -21.31
N GLN A 119 9.16 -45.83 -21.31
CA GLN A 119 9.50 -47.12 -20.74
C GLN A 119 9.02 -47.21 -19.28
N LEU A 120 8.30 -48.29 -18.97
CA LEU A 120 7.80 -48.66 -17.64
C LEU A 120 8.97 -48.89 -16.67
N MET A 121 9.42 -47.85 -15.97
CA MET A 121 10.16 -48.04 -14.72
C MET A 121 9.14 -48.26 -13.60
N GLY A 122 9.02 -49.52 -13.21
CA GLY A 122 8.08 -50.01 -12.20
C GLY A 122 8.20 -49.23 -10.90
N VAL A 123 7.07 -48.71 -10.43
CA VAL A 123 6.91 -48.30 -9.04
C VAL A 123 7.11 -49.53 -8.13
N PRO A 124 8.01 -49.49 -7.13
CA PRO A 124 8.10 -50.59 -6.17
C PRO A 124 6.78 -50.67 -5.38
N PRO A 125 6.31 -51.89 -5.05
CA PRO A 125 5.07 -52.06 -4.32
C PRO A 125 5.17 -51.43 -2.92
N PRO A 126 4.07 -50.84 -2.41
CA PRO A 126 4.05 -50.28 -1.06
C PRO A 126 4.23 -51.39 -0.01
N PRO A 127 4.91 -51.09 1.12
CA PRO A 127 5.10 -52.07 2.19
C PRO A 127 3.76 -52.47 2.84
N PRO A 128 3.63 -53.71 3.36
CA PRO A 128 2.40 -54.17 3.99
C PRO A 128 2.08 -53.34 5.23
N LEU A 129 0.84 -52.84 5.32
CA LEU A 129 0.32 -52.20 6.52
C LEU A 129 0.21 -53.24 7.64
N LEU A 130 0.98 -53.07 8.72
CA LEU A 130 0.81 -53.85 9.93
C LEU A 130 -0.57 -53.57 10.56
N PRO A 131 -1.25 -54.56 11.16
CA PRO A 131 -2.53 -54.33 11.81
C PRO A 131 -2.36 -53.37 12.99
N VAL A 132 -3.15 -52.30 12.99
CA VAL A 132 -3.21 -51.35 14.12
C VAL A 132 -3.90 -52.06 15.30
N PRO A 133 -3.33 -52.06 16.52
CA PRO A 133 -3.98 -52.68 17.67
C PRO A 133 -5.26 -51.91 18.06
N PRO A 134 -6.29 -52.61 18.57
CA PRO A 134 -7.54 -51.97 18.96
C PRO A 134 -7.33 -50.98 20.12
N PRO A 135 -8.09 -49.87 20.14
CA PRO A 135 -7.98 -48.89 21.22
C PRO A 135 -8.44 -49.49 22.57
N PRO A 136 -7.83 -49.07 23.69
CA PRO A 136 -8.20 -49.56 25.00
C PRO A 136 -9.62 -49.12 25.39
N PRO A 137 -10.36 -49.97 26.12
CA PRO A 137 -11.71 -49.63 26.59
C PRO A 137 -11.63 -48.49 27.60
N SER A 138 -12.45 -47.46 27.40
CA SER A 138 -12.60 -46.36 28.34
C SER A 138 -13.21 -46.88 29.65
N MET A 139 -12.46 -46.72 30.75
CA MET A 139 -12.99 -46.65 32.11
C MET A 139 -12.75 -45.26 32.67
#